data_AF-A0A418TBY4-F1
#
_entry.id   AF-A0A418TBY4-F1
#
_cell.length_a   1.000
_cell.length_b   1.000
_cell.length_c   1.000
_cell.angle_alpha   90.00
_cell.angle_beta   90.00
_cell.angle_gamma   90.00
#
_symmetry.space_group_name_H-M   'P 1'
#
loop_
_entity.id
_entity.type
_entity.pdbx_description
1 polymer ?
#
loop_
_entity_poly.entity_id
_entity_poly.type
_entity_poly.pdbx_seq_one_letter_code
_entity_poly.pdbx_strand_id
1 'polypeptide(L)'
;MIKKNAEYRGRILDGDDLIHFNTLGVGQKLRYIREILEVEYGEEFSRSSVAKVSGVISHQGLHHLEVNSKRKPKARTLNRLAEMYNIPHSLLADSHDMPKSRFRFDPVPIFIGKPEDKALYLKDMDEQQHNSHRDIASFIPKVDDVLEVDLDIVVYGPQYPFIHKKQVVAHRAKLTMDDISTIQELIGKQVEIITSRREALMQLKDNQT
;
A
#
# COMPACT_ATOMS: atom_id res chain seq x y z
N MET A 1 6.50 -13.02 -3.40
CA MET A 1 5.42 -13.97 -3.06
C MET A 1 5.56 -14.32 -1.59
N ILE A 2 4.61 -13.90 -0.74
CA ILE A 2 4.64 -14.09 0.72
C ILE A 2 4.44 -15.60 1.01
N LYS A 3 5.39 -16.25 1.71
CA LYS A 3 5.30 -17.69 2.05
C LYS A 3 4.43 -17.88 3.29
N LYS A 4 3.21 -18.37 3.12
CA LYS A 4 2.26 -18.60 4.21
C LYS A 4 2.81 -19.64 5.21
N ASN A 5 2.95 -19.25 6.49
CA ASN A 5 3.47 -20.12 7.55
C ASN A 5 2.34 -20.68 8.43
N ALA A 6 1.20 -19.99 8.51
CA ALA A 6 0.00 -20.40 9.23
C ALA A 6 -1.21 -20.62 8.29
N GLU A 7 -2.07 -21.58 8.63
CA GLU A 7 -3.37 -21.79 7.96
C GLU A 7 -4.40 -20.73 8.42
N TYR A 8 -4.27 -19.49 7.94
CA TYR A 8 -5.37 -18.52 8.01
C TYR A 8 -6.22 -18.57 6.75
N ARG A 9 -7.54 -18.36 6.85
CA ARG A 9 -8.44 -18.22 5.69
C ARG A 9 -8.55 -16.74 5.29
N GLY A 10 -8.83 -16.44 4.03
CA GLY A 10 -8.89 -15.05 3.56
C GLY A 10 -7.90 -14.73 2.45
N ARG A 11 -8.07 -13.55 1.86
CA ARG A 11 -7.36 -13.13 0.66
C ARG A 11 -6.68 -11.78 0.86
N ILE A 12 -5.44 -11.69 0.38
CA ILE A 12 -4.72 -10.43 0.25
C ILE A 12 -5.10 -9.81 -1.10
N LEU A 13 -5.52 -8.55 -1.08
CA LEU A 13 -5.63 -7.72 -2.27
C LEU A 13 -4.34 -6.93 -2.42
N ASP A 14 -3.62 -7.18 -3.50
CA ASP A 14 -2.41 -6.47 -3.89
C ASP A 14 -2.40 -6.22 -5.42
N GLY A 15 -1.40 -5.47 -5.90
CA GLY A 15 -1.17 -5.24 -7.32
C GLY A 15 -2.40 -4.79 -8.10
N ASP A 16 -2.65 -5.47 -9.23
CA ASP A 16 -3.75 -5.15 -10.16
C ASP A 16 -5.13 -5.36 -9.54
N ASP A 17 -5.29 -6.36 -8.66
CA ASP A 17 -6.56 -6.61 -7.96
C ASP A 17 -6.91 -5.43 -7.04
N LEU A 18 -5.93 -4.90 -6.33
CA LEU A 18 -6.11 -3.73 -5.47
C LEU A 18 -6.32 -2.44 -6.27
N ILE A 19 -5.65 -2.28 -7.41
CA ILE A 19 -5.89 -1.16 -8.32
C ILE A 19 -7.34 -1.23 -8.83
N HIS A 20 -7.77 -2.39 -9.32
CA HIS A 20 -9.14 -2.61 -9.78
C HIS A 20 -10.15 -2.31 -8.68
N PHE A 21 -9.95 -2.88 -7.49
CA PHE A 21 -10.80 -2.66 -6.31
C PHE A 21 -10.99 -1.16 -5.99
N ASN A 22 -9.91 -0.38 -6.08
CA ASN A 22 -9.97 1.06 -5.81
C ASN A 22 -10.72 1.87 -6.87
N THR A 23 -10.93 1.34 -8.08
CA THR A 23 -11.76 1.98 -9.11
C THR A 23 -13.26 1.74 -8.92
N LEU A 24 -13.64 0.72 -8.14
CA LEU A 24 -15.03 0.33 -7.93
C LEU A 24 -15.79 1.36 -7.09
N GLY A 25 -17.07 1.55 -7.40
CA GLY A 25 -17.99 2.30 -6.53
C GLY A 25 -18.31 1.54 -5.25
N VAL A 26 -18.83 2.23 -4.23
CA VAL A 26 -19.10 1.65 -2.90
C VAL A 26 -19.86 0.32 -2.94
N GLY A 27 -20.94 0.24 -3.73
CA GLY A 27 -21.73 -0.98 -3.86
C GLY A 27 -20.96 -2.14 -4.48
N GLN A 28 -20.14 -1.86 -5.49
CA GLN A 28 -19.30 -2.85 -6.15
C GLN A 28 -18.16 -3.32 -5.24
N LYS A 29 -17.57 -2.43 -4.43
CA LYS A 29 -16.59 -2.80 -3.41
C LYS A 29 -17.18 -3.77 -2.39
N LEU A 30 -18.39 -3.47 -1.89
CA LEU A 30 -19.11 -4.36 -0.97
C LEU A 30 -19.38 -5.74 -1.59
N ARG A 31 -19.78 -5.77 -2.86
CA ARG A 31 -19.98 -7.02 -3.61
C ARG A 31 -18.68 -7.82 -3.69
N TYR A 32 -17.60 -7.16 -4.10
CA TYR A 32 -16.29 -7.79 -4.30
C TYR A 32 -15.77 -8.43 -3.01
N ILE A 33 -15.87 -7.70 -1.89
CA ILE A 33 -15.49 -8.20 -0.56
C ILE A 33 -16.35 -9.40 -0.16
N ARG A 34 -17.67 -9.30 -0.34
CA ARG A 34 -18.60 -10.40 -0.03
C ARG A 34 -18.27 -11.65 -0.84
N GLU A 35 -18.02 -11.53 -2.14
CA GLU A 35 -17.68 -12.66 -3.01
C GLU A 35 -16.36 -13.32 -2.60
N ILE A 36 -15.34 -12.54 -2.20
CA ILE A 36 -14.11 -13.09 -1.61
C ILE A 36 -14.41 -13.87 -0.34
N LEU A 37 -15.15 -13.27 0.60
CA LEU A 37 -15.48 -13.93 1.86
C LEU A 37 -16.35 -15.18 1.64
N GLU A 38 -17.24 -15.18 0.65
CA GLU A 38 -18.05 -16.35 0.30
C GLU A 38 -17.20 -17.48 -0.29
N VAL A 39 -16.19 -17.17 -1.12
CA VAL A 39 -15.23 -18.17 -1.60
C VAL A 39 -14.42 -18.75 -0.43
N GLU A 40 -13.94 -17.89 0.47
CA GLU A 40 -13.04 -18.28 1.55
C GLU A 40 -13.75 -18.98 2.71
N TYR A 41 -15.00 -18.62 3.00
CA TYR A 41 -15.75 -19.08 4.19
C TYR A 41 -17.10 -19.75 3.88
N GLY A 42 -17.55 -19.76 2.63
CA GLY A 42 -18.77 -20.42 2.20
C GLY A 42 -20.06 -19.63 2.47
N GLU A 43 -21.16 -20.36 2.70
CA GLU A 43 -22.52 -19.82 2.76
C GLU A 43 -22.75 -18.78 3.87
N GLU A 44 -21.88 -18.71 4.87
CA GLU A 44 -21.90 -17.68 5.93
C GLU A 44 -21.88 -16.26 5.35
N PHE A 45 -21.15 -16.06 4.25
CA PHE A 45 -21.06 -14.77 3.54
C PHE A 45 -21.87 -14.74 2.24
N SER A 46 -22.75 -15.73 2.03
CA SER A 46 -23.74 -15.63 0.96
C SER A 46 -24.60 -14.39 1.15
N ARG A 47 -25.08 -13.81 0.04
CA ARG A 47 -25.92 -12.61 0.07
C ARG A 47 -27.14 -12.77 0.99
N SER A 48 -27.73 -13.96 1.00
CA SER A 48 -28.88 -14.31 1.86
C SER A 48 -28.51 -14.29 3.33
N SER A 49 -27.40 -14.92 3.70
CA SER A 49 -26.89 -14.94 5.08
C SER A 49 -26.53 -13.54 5.56
N VAL A 50 -25.81 -12.76 4.74
CA VAL A 50 -25.44 -11.38 5.07
C VAL A 50 -26.67 -10.50 5.29
N ALA A 51 -27.64 -10.54 4.38
CA ALA A 51 -28.86 -9.75 4.54
C ALA A 51 -29.61 -10.12 5.82
N LYS A 52 -29.72 -11.42 6.11
CA LYS A 52 -30.39 -11.94 7.32
C LYS A 52 -29.68 -11.51 8.61
N VAL A 53 -28.36 -11.71 8.69
CA VAL A 53 -27.56 -11.44 9.90
C VAL A 53 -27.37 -9.95 10.13
N SER A 54 -27.16 -9.17 9.07
CA SER A 54 -27.00 -7.73 9.20
C SER A 54 -28.28 -7.06 9.74
N GLY A 55 -29.45 -7.59 9.39
CA GLY A 55 -30.77 -7.11 9.85
C GLY A 55 -31.12 -5.68 9.40
N VAL A 56 -30.25 -5.03 8.63
CA VAL A 56 -30.39 -3.63 8.19
C VAL A 56 -30.81 -3.49 6.74
N ILE A 57 -30.72 -4.57 5.95
CA ILE A 57 -31.02 -4.57 4.52
C ILE A 57 -31.59 -5.92 4.10
N SER A 58 -32.60 -5.90 3.22
CA SER A 58 -33.17 -7.13 2.67
C SER A 58 -32.24 -7.77 1.63
N HIS A 59 -32.43 -9.05 1.33
CA HIS A 59 -31.66 -9.74 0.27
C HIS A 59 -31.73 -9.00 -1.08
N GLN A 60 -32.93 -8.56 -1.49
CA GLN A 60 -33.12 -7.77 -2.71
C GLN A 60 -32.47 -6.38 -2.59
N GLY A 61 -32.54 -5.75 -1.41
CA GLY A 61 -31.89 -4.47 -1.17
C GLY A 61 -30.37 -4.56 -1.31
N LEU A 62 -29.77 -5.62 -0.76
CA LEU A 62 -28.33 -5.87 -0.86
C LEU A 62 -27.93 -6.16 -2.31
N HIS A 63 -28.70 -6.97 -3.03
CA HIS A 63 -28.49 -7.19 -4.46
C HIS A 63 -28.51 -5.87 -5.25
N HIS A 64 -29.54 -5.04 -5.04
CA HIS A 64 -29.63 -3.74 -5.72
C HIS A 64 -28.48 -2.80 -5.37
N LEU A 65 -27.99 -2.82 -4.12
CA LEU A 65 -26.83 -2.05 -3.69
C LEU A 65 -25.56 -2.52 -4.40
N GLU A 66 -25.34 -3.83 -4.49
CA GLU A 66 -24.17 -4.45 -5.11
C GLU A 66 -24.08 -4.20 -6.62
N VAL A 67 -25.24 -4.15 -7.29
CA VAL A 67 -25.32 -3.97 -8.75
C VAL A 67 -25.35 -2.49 -9.15
N ASN A 68 -26.00 -1.61 -8.37
CA ASN A 68 -26.15 -0.21 -8.72
C ASN A 68 -25.08 0.68 -8.06
N SER A 69 -24.01 0.96 -8.79
CA SER A 69 -22.91 1.83 -8.33
C SER A 69 -23.29 3.28 -8.06
N LYS A 70 -24.45 3.76 -8.56
CA LYS A 70 -24.83 5.17 -8.50
C LYS A 70 -25.53 5.60 -7.20
N ARG A 71 -26.07 4.65 -6.41
CA ARG A 71 -26.86 4.99 -5.22
C ARG A 71 -26.00 4.81 -3.96
N LYS A 72 -25.66 5.93 -3.30
CA LYS A 72 -24.94 5.88 -2.02
C LYS A 72 -25.78 5.15 -0.96
N PRO A 73 -25.26 4.10 -0.31
CA PRO A 73 -25.95 3.43 0.78
C PRO A 73 -26.14 4.37 1.98
N LYS A 74 -27.17 4.13 2.78
CA LYS A 74 -27.35 4.84 4.06
C LYS A 74 -26.16 4.52 4.97
N ALA A 75 -25.66 5.51 5.70
CA ALA A 75 -24.52 5.35 6.61
C ALA A 75 -24.70 4.16 7.58
N ARG A 76 -25.89 4.01 8.18
CA ARG A 76 -26.20 2.87 9.05
C ARG A 76 -26.01 1.50 8.37
N THR A 77 -26.44 1.38 7.11
CA THR A 77 -26.27 0.14 6.33
C THR A 77 -24.80 -0.11 6.03
N LEU A 78 -24.08 0.94 5.62
CA LEU A 78 -22.65 0.85 5.35
C LEU A 78 -21.87 0.42 6.60
N ASN A 79 -22.17 1.01 7.76
CA ASN A 79 -21.54 0.67 9.04
C ASN A 79 -21.76 -0.78 9.41
N ARG A 80 -23.00 -1.24 9.30
CA ARG A 80 -23.31 -2.63 9.65
C ARG A 80 -22.63 -3.65 8.72
N LEU A 81 -22.55 -3.34 7.42
CA LEU A 81 -21.86 -4.21 6.47
C LEU A 81 -20.34 -4.16 6.65
N ALA A 82 -19.77 -2.99 6.93
CA ALA A 82 -18.34 -2.85 7.20
C ALA A 82 -17.92 -3.61 8.47
N GLU A 83 -18.73 -3.53 9.54
CA GLU A 83 -18.57 -4.34 10.75
C GLU A 83 -18.65 -5.84 10.43
N MET A 84 -19.69 -6.26 9.68
CA MET A 84 -19.91 -7.67 9.35
C MET A 84 -18.78 -8.27 8.51
N TYR A 85 -18.21 -7.48 7.59
CA TYR A 85 -17.08 -7.89 6.78
C TYR A 85 -15.72 -7.62 7.44
N ASN A 86 -15.71 -7.05 8.65
CA ASN A 86 -14.50 -6.67 9.37
C ASN A 86 -13.53 -5.78 8.55
N ILE A 87 -14.08 -4.79 7.85
CA ILE A 87 -13.30 -3.87 7.01
C ILE A 87 -13.40 -2.42 7.50
N PRO A 88 -12.33 -1.61 7.37
CA PRO A 88 -12.39 -0.20 7.68
C PRO A 88 -13.35 0.56 6.75
N HIS A 89 -14.07 1.53 7.30
CA HIS A 89 -14.93 2.42 6.53
C HIS A 89 -14.22 3.18 5.41
N SER A 90 -12.97 3.57 5.66
CA SER A 90 -12.13 4.28 4.69
C SER A 90 -11.93 3.47 3.40
N LEU A 91 -11.99 2.14 3.48
CA LEU A 91 -11.88 1.24 2.33
C LEU A 91 -13.04 1.39 1.35
N LEU A 92 -14.22 1.72 1.89
CA LEU A 92 -15.47 1.90 1.17
C LEU A 92 -15.69 3.34 0.72
N ALA A 93 -14.73 4.25 0.96
CA ALA A 93 -14.79 5.59 0.41
C ALA A 93 -14.85 5.54 -1.12
N ASP A 94 -15.61 6.46 -1.71
CA ASP A 94 -15.79 6.53 -3.16
C ASP A 94 -14.45 6.82 -3.84
N SER A 95 -14.20 6.15 -4.96
CA SER A 95 -12.99 6.38 -5.77
C SER A 95 -12.89 7.83 -6.27
N HIS A 96 -14.01 8.53 -6.37
CA HIS A 96 -14.10 9.96 -6.72
C HIS A 96 -13.71 10.92 -5.59
N ASP A 97 -13.69 10.45 -4.33
CA ASP A 97 -13.29 11.25 -3.15
C ASP A 97 -11.79 11.09 -2.84
N MET A 98 -11.08 10.21 -3.55
CA MET A 98 -9.62 10.14 -3.47
C MET A 98 -9.05 11.48 -3.96
N PRO A 99 -8.22 12.19 -3.15
CA PRO A 99 -7.52 13.35 -3.66
C PRO A 99 -6.74 12.90 -4.90
N LYS A 100 -6.81 13.68 -5.98
CA LYS A 100 -5.95 13.55 -7.18
C LYS A 100 -4.49 13.87 -6.85
N SER A 101 -4.03 13.40 -5.70
CA SER A 101 -2.66 13.36 -5.25
C SER A 101 -1.84 12.71 -6.36
N ARG A 102 -0.89 13.48 -6.89
CA ARG A 102 0.07 13.01 -7.91
C ARG A 102 1.10 12.05 -7.32
N PHE A 103 0.99 11.72 -6.03
CA PHE A 103 1.76 10.68 -5.38
C PHE A 103 0.99 9.37 -5.52
N ARG A 104 1.30 8.63 -6.58
CA ARG A 104 0.96 7.21 -6.69
C ARG A 104 1.84 6.47 -5.69
N PHE A 105 1.43 6.43 -4.44
CA PHE A 105 1.90 5.35 -3.57
C PHE A 105 1.20 4.09 -4.10
N ASP A 106 1.98 3.04 -4.38
CA ASP A 106 1.37 1.74 -4.63
C ASP A 106 0.46 1.44 -3.43
N PRO A 107 -0.83 1.14 -3.68
CA PRO A 107 -1.77 0.99 -2.60
C PRO A 107 -1.31 -0.17 -1.71
N VAL A 108 -1.26 0.07 -0.40
CA VAL A 108 -0.79 -0.93 0.57
C VAL A 108 -1.69 -2.16 0.50
N PRO A 109 -1.13 -3.39 0.42
CA PRO A 109 -1.92 -4.61 0.38
C PRO A 109 -2.95 -4.69 1.50
N ILE A 110 -4.13 -5.19 1.18
CA ILE A 110 -5.27 -5.22 2.09
C ILE A 110 -5.67 -6.66 2.34
N PHE A 111 -5.67 -7.08 3.60
CA PHE A 111 -6.20 -8.38 3.99
C PHE A 111 -7.72 -8.33 4.14
N ILE A 112 -8.42 -9.21 3.41
CA ILE A 112 -9.86 -9.47 3.55
C ILE A 112 -10.05 -10.84 4.18
N GLY A 113 -10.61 -10.85 5.38
CA GLY A 113 -10.90 -12.07 6.13
C GLY A 113 -11.44 -11.76 7.52
N LYS A 114 -11.74 -12.81 8.29
CA LYS A 114 -12.22 -12.69 9.66
C LYS A 114 -11.14 -12.10 10.60
N PRO A 115 -11.53 -11.49 11.73
CA PRO A 115 -10.58 -10.93 12.69
C PRO A 115 -9.49 -11.92 13.14
N GLU A 116 -9.89 -13.17 13.42
CA GLU A 116 -9.00 -14.25 13.85
C GLU A 116 -7.94 -14.58 12.79
N ASP A 117 -8.34 -14.68 11.52
CA ASP A 117 -7.44 -14.96 10.41
C ASP A 117 -6.52 -13.77 10.11
N LYS A 118 -7.03 -12.55 10.27
CA LYS A 118 -6.22 -11.34 10.14
C LYS A 118 -5.12 -11.29 11.21
N ALA A 119 -5.42 -11.67 12.44
CA ALA A 119 -4.43 -11.70 13.51
C ALA A 119 -3.31 -12.72 13.20
N LEU A 120 -3.67 -13.90 12.67
CA LEU A 120 -2.71 -14.90 12.22
C LEU A 120 -1.85 -14.39 11.05
N TYR A 121 -2.47 -13.75 10.06
CA TYR A 121 -1.75 -13.13 8.94
C TYR A 121 -0.74 -12.08 9.40
N LEU A 122 -1.12 -11.18 10.32
CA LEU A 122 -0.22 -10.15 10.84
C LEU A 122 0.96 -10.78 11.60
N LYS A 123 0.70 -11.84 12.38
CA LYS A 123 1.75 -12.58 13.08
C LYS A 123 2.74 -13.22 12.09
N ASP A 124 2.25 -13.86 11.03
CA ASP A 124 3.09 -14.43 9.96
C ASP A 124 3.94 -13.36 9.27
N MET A 125 3.36 -12.19 9.00
CA MET A 125 4.08 -11.05 8.42
C MET A 125 5.19 -10.55 9.34
N ASP A 126 4.90 -10.40 10.63
CA ASP A 126 5.90 -9.97 11.62
C ASP A 126 7.05 -10.98 11.74
N GLU A 127 6.74 -12.28 11.76
CA GLU A 127 7.74 -13.35 11.80
C GLU A 127 8.61 -13.37 10.53
N GLN A 128 8.01 -13.19 9.35
CA GLN A 128 8.76 -13.07 8.10
C GLN A 128 9.67 -11.85 8.06
N GLN A 129 9.20 -10.69 8.54
CA GLN A 129 10.02 -9.49 8.64
C GLN A 129 11.18 -9.72 9.61
N HIS A 130 10.93 -10.32 10.78
CA HIS A 130 11.98 -10.63 11.76
C HIS A 130 13.03 -11.60 11.19
N ASN A 131 12.60 -12.63 10.47
CA ASN A 131 13.52 -13.56 9.80
C ASN A 131 14.30 -12.87 8.68
N SER A 132 13.65 -12.04 7.86
CA SER A 132 14.33 -11.27 6.81
C SER A 132 15.37 -10.31 7.40
N HIS A 133 15.06 -9.64 8.52
CA HIS A 133 16.01 -8.77 9.21
C HIS A 133 17.20 -9.55 9.78
N ARG A 134 16.99 -10.76 10.30
CA ARG A 134 18.08 -11.65 10.74
C ARG A 134 18.95 -12.12 9.57
N ASP A 135 18.35 -12.43 8.44
CA ASP A 135 19.06 -12.85 7.23
C ASP A 135 19.89 -11.70 6.65
N ILE A 136 19.37 -10.46 6.64
CA ILE A 136 20.14 -9.27 6.23
C ILE A 136 21.28 -8.97 7.21
N ALA A 137 21.03 -9.05 8.52
CA ALA A 137 22.05 -8.76 9.54
C ALA A 137 23.19 -9.80 9.56
N SER A 138 22.94 -11.01 9.04
CA SER A 138 23.94 -12.07 8.91
C SER A 138 24.48 -12.24 7.48
N PHE A 139 24.02 -11.42 6.53
CA PHE A 139 24.49 -11.43 5.16
C PHE A 139 25.90 -10.85 5.08
N ILE A 140 26.87 -11.70 4.71
CA ILE A 140 28.23 -11.29 4.37
C ILE A 140 28.29 -11.18 2.84
N PRO A 141 28.28 -9.97 2.26
CA PRO A 141 28.32 -9.80 0.82
C PRO A 141 29.60 -10.40 0.24
N LYS A 142 29.47 -11.21 -0.81
CA LYS A 142 30.59 -11.68 -1.63
C LYS A 142 30.82 -10.73 -2.79
N VAL A 143 32.04 -10.71 -3.30
CA VAL A 143 32.47 -9.82 -4.42
C VAL A 143 31.61 -10.02 -5.67
N ASP A 144 31.07 -11.23 -5.86
CA ASP A 144 30.27 -11.60 -7.04
C ASP A 144 28.75 -11.51 -6.81
N ASP A 145 28.31 -11.09 -5.61
CA ASP A 145 26.89 -11.01 -5.30
C ASP A 145 26.24 -9.83 -6.04
N VAL A 146 25.22 -10.15 -6.83
CA VAL A 146 24.42 -9.16 -7.56
C VAL A 146 23.25 -8.74 -6.68
N LEU A 147 23.30 -7.51 -6.17
CA LEU A 147 22.18 -6.91 -5.44
C LEU A 147 21.19 -6.27 -6.42
N GLU A 148 19.95 -6.74 -6.39
CA GLU A 148 18.82 -6.05 -7.02
C GLU A 148 18.29 -5.00 -6.05
N VAL A 149 18.39 -3.73 -6.43
CA VAL A 149 17.88 -2.61 -5.64
C VAL A 149 16.93 -1.75 -6.47
N ASP A 150 15.91 -1.22 -5.80
CA ASP A 150 15.05 -0.17 -6.35
C ASP A 150 15.66 1.19 -5.97
N LEU A 151 16.08 1.95 -6.99
CA LEU A 151 16.71 3.26 -6.81
C LEU A 151 15.76 4.41 -7.17
N ASP A 152 15.60 5.34 -6.23
CA ASP A 152 14.91 6.61 -6.46
C ASP A 152 15.94 7.74 -6.64
N ILE A 153 16.28 8.08 -7.88
CA ILE A 153 17.23 9.18 -8.17
C ILE A 153 16.46 10.48 -8.42
N VAL A 154 16.79 11.53 -7.66
CA VAL A 154 16.25 12.89 -7.86
C VAL A 154 17.34 13.78 -8.45
N VAL A 155 17.16 14.19 -9.71
CA VAL A 155 18.12 15.05 -10.43
C VAL A 155 17.68 16.51 -10.37
N TYR A 156 18.58 17.40 -9.97
CA TYR A 156 18.37 18.85 -10.00
C TYR A 156 19.16 19.48 -11.16
N GLY A 157 18.47 20.20 -12.05
CA GLY A 157 19.12 20.94 -13.14
C GLY A 157 19.73 22.26 -12.68
N PRO A 158 20.88 22.70 -13.24
CA PRO A 158 21.62 23.85 -12.76
C PRO A 158 21.00 25.24 -13.02
N GLN A 159 19.90 25.34 -13.78
CA GLN A 159 19.42 26.63 -14.32
C GLN A 159 18.11 27.18 -13.73
N TYR A 160 17.46 26.51 -12.76
CA TYR A 160 16.20 27.00 -12.19
C TYR A 160 16.11 26.80 -10.67
N PRO A 161 15.70 27.82 -9.88
CA PRO A 161 15.51 27.71 -8.43
C PRO A 161 14.20 27.01 -8.03
N PHE A 162 13.46 26.45 -8.99
CA PHE A 162 12.21 25.75 -8.76
C PHE A 162 12.34 24.27 -9.14
N ILE A 163 11.75 23.40 -8.29
CA ILE A 163 11.75 21.95 -8.45
C ILE A 163 11.03 21.60 -9.76
N HIS A 164 11.78 21.42 -10.84
CA HIS A 164 11.25 20.92 -12.09
C HIS A 164 11.40 19.40 -12.16
N LYS A 165 10.24 18.74 -12.02
CA LYS A 165 9.97 17.33 -12.32
C LYS A 165 10.84 16.31 -11.57
N LYS A 166 10.27 15.75 -10.50
CA LYS A 166 10.73 14.47 -9.94
C LYS A 166 10.57 13.40 -11.02
N GLN A 167 11.65 13.00 -11.66
CA GLN A 167 11.67 11.85 -12.55
C GLN A 167 12.09 10.65 -11.71
N VAL A 168 11.11 9.94 -11.14
CA VAL A 168 11.35 8.64 -10.51
C VAL A 168 11.62 7.66 -11.63
N VAL A 169 12.88 7.25 -11.79
CA VAL A 169 13.25 6.15 -12.67
C VAL A 169 13.45 4.94 -11.78
N ALA A 170 12.35 4.29 -11.37
CA ALA A 170 12.42 3.00 -10.72
C ALA A 170 12.86 1.99 -11.78
N HIS A 171 14.13 1.57 -11.75
CA HIS A 171 14.63 0.46 -12.53
C HIS A 171 15.27 -0.53 -11.57
N ARG A 172 14.95 -1.81 -11.72
CA ARG A 172 15.74 -2.89 -11.11
C ARG A 172 17.14 -2.80 -11.68
N ALA A 173 18.06 -2.26 -10.90
CA ALA A 173 19.46 -2.19 -11.25
C ALA A 173 20.19 -3.34 -10.56
N LYS A 174 20.94 -4.11 -11.37
CA LYS A 174 21.93 -5.06 -10.86
C LYS A 174 23.19 -4.24 -10.57
N LEU A 175 23.48 -4.01 -9.30
CA LEU A 175 24.66 -3.24 -8.90
C LEU A 175 25.80 -4.19 -8.53
N THR A 176 26.98 -3.87 -9.03
CA THR A 176 28.25 -4.44 -8.56
C THR A 176 28.78 -3.65 -7.34
N MET A 177 29.79 -4.19 -6.65
CA MET A 177 30.43 -3.48 -5.55
C MET A 177 31.03 -2.12 -5.97
N ASP A 178 31.58 -2.03 -7.18
CA ASP A 178 32.12 -0.78 -7.72
C ASP A 178 31.00 0.26 -7.97
N ASP A 179 29.83 -0.20 -8.42
CA ASP A 179 28.66 0.67 -8.58
C ASP A 179 28.18 1.22 -7.23
N ILE A 180 28.18 0.38 -6.18
CA ILE A 180 27.82 0.78 -4.82
C ILE A 180 28.82 1.81 -4.28
N SER A 181 30.12 1.58 -4.45
CA SER A 181 31.15 2.56 -4.05
C SER A 181 31.00 3.89 -4.79
N THR A 182 30.69 3.85 -6.08
CA THR A 182 30.45 5.05 -6.90
C THR A 182 29.22 5.82 -6.40
N ILE A 183 28.12 5.12 -6.08
CA ILE A 183 26.91 5.74 -5.52
C ILE A 183 27.19 6.36 -4.15
N GLN A 184 27.93 5.68 -3.28
CA GLN A 184 28.33 6.22 -1.97
C GLN A 184 29.16 7.50 -2.11
N GLU A 185 30.10 7.54 -3.06
CA GLU A 185 30.90 8.74 -3.34
C GLU A 185 30.02 9.91 -3.83
N LEU A 186 29.06 9.63 -4.72
CA LEU A 186 28.11 10.64 -5.21
C LEU A 186 27.22 11.20 -4.11
N ILE A 187 26.72 10.34 -3.21
CA ILE A 187 25.94 10.76 -2.03
C ILE A 187 26.81 11.64 -1.13
N GLY A 188 28.04 11.22 -0.85
CA GLY A 188 28.99 12.00 -0.05
C GLY A 188 29.21 13.41 -0.61
N LYS A 189 29.46 13.51 -1.92
CA LYS A 189 29.62 14.80 -2.63
C LYS A 189 28.36 15.67 -2.54
N GLN A 190 27.15 15.09 -2.63
CA GLN A 190 25.92 15.87 -2.47
C GLN A 190 25.73 16.39 -1.04
N VAL A 191 26.02 15.58 -0.03
CA VAL A 191 25.97 16.01 1.38
C VAL A 191 26.92 17.17 1.63
N GLU A 192 28.14 17.11 1.07
CA GLU A 192 29.13 18.18 1.16
C GLU A 192 28.61 19.48 0.53
N ILE A 193 28.09 19.43 -0.70
CA ILE A 193 27.51 20.60 -1.40
C ILE A 193 26.36 21.22 -0.60
N ILE A 194 25.46 20.40 -0.03
CA ILE A 194 24.35 20.88 0.79
C ILE A 194 24.86 21.56 2.05
N THR A 195 25.87 20.98 2.70
CA THR A 195 26.47 21.50 3.93
C THR A 195 27.15 22.85 3.67
N SER A 196 27.99 22.93 2.64
CA SER A 196 28.65 24.19 2.25
C SER A 196 27.64 25.28 1.87
N ARG A 197 26.54 24.93 1.18
CA ARG A 197 25.47 25.89 0.88
C ARG A 197 24.73 26.36 2.13
N ARG A 198 24.48 25.48 3.10
CA ARG A 198 23.87 25.85 4.38
C ARG A 198 24.76 26.82 5.15
N GLU A 199 26.07 26.57 5.20
CA GLU A 199 27.03 27.46 5.86
C GLU A 199 27.08 28.84 5.21
N ALA A 200 27.14 28.90 3.87
CA ALA A 200 27.09 30.16 3.13
C ALA A 200 25.79 30.94 3.39
N LEU A 201 24.64 30.24 3.47
CA LEU A 201 23.36 30.86 3.80
C LEU A 201 23.29 31.36 5.25
N MET A 202 23.90 30.65 6.20
CA MET A 202 23.98 31.12 7.60
C MET A 202 24.87 32.35 7.72
N GLN A 203 26.02 32.40 7.05
CA GLN A 203 26.89 33.59 7.02
C GLN A 203 26.20 34.80 6.40
N LEU A 204 25.42 34.61 5.33
CA LEU A 204 24.64 35.69 4.72
C LEU A 204 23.53 36.21 5.65
N LYS A 205 22.91 35.31 6.43
CA LYS A 205 21.89 35.68 7.42
C LYS A 205 22.51 36.48 8.57
N ASP A 206 23.66 36.06 9.07
CA ASP A 206 24.35 36.73 10.18
C ASP A 206 24.84 38.13 9.77
N ASN A 207 25.28 38.31 8.51
CA ASN A 207 25.70 39.60 7.94
C ASN A 207 24.55 40.56 7.61
N GLN A 208 23.29 40.14 7.74
CA GLN A 208 22.10 40.99 7.55
C GLN A 208 21.46 41.46 8.86
N THR A 209 22.05 41.10 10.00
CA THR A 209 21.71 41.56 11.35
C THR A 209 22.73 42.58 11.84
#